data_AF-A0A2H9U083-F1
#
_entry.id   AF-A0A2H9U083-F1
#
_cell.length_a   1.000
_cell.length_b   1.000
_cell.length_c   1.000
_cell.angle_alpha   90.00
_cell.angle_beta   90.00
_cell.angle_gamma   90.00
#
_symmetry.space_group_name_H-M   'P 1'
#
loop_
_entity.id
_entity.type
_entity.pdbx_description
1 polymer ?
#
loop_
_entity_poly.entity_id
_entity_poly.type
_entity_poly.pdbx_seq_one_letter_code
_entity_poly.pdbx_strand_id
1 'polypeptide(L)'
;MFTHLMALGWPRPLELTLTEPPPWVASLRDIHPGPSLVNPELALRWQGWLWCLLAIGTLALLGSVLVRWRRYRQWCQPLACPPALLVSTLHSALRHAALVRWPQARTLQGAPWLHFLDQQGGGNFAQFSDEWLRWLYGQQQPPPAQARELAQQYRRLGRRLIWGWPW
;
A
#
# COMPACT_ATOMS: atom_id res chain seq x y z
N MET A 1 53.46 -54.22 79.54
CA MET A 1 54.03 -54.70 78.25
C MET A 1 53.23 -54.01 77.16
N PHE A 2 53.55 -52.83 76.61
CA PHE A 2 54.80 -52.21 76.13
C PHE A 2 55.52 -53.00 75.02
N THR A 3 55.14 -52.70 73.77
CA THR A 3 55.88 -52.86 72.50
C THR A 3 55.06 -52.12 71.42
N HIS A 4 55.29 -50.84 71.13
CA HIS A 4 56.30 -50.28 70.23
C HIS A 4 56.36 -50.95 68.84
N LEU A 5 55.60 -50.43 67.87
CA LEU A 5 55.86 -50.52 66.43
C LEU A 5 55.44 -49.17 65.81
N MET A 6 56.43 -48.30 65.60
CA MET A 6 57.07 -48.06 64.30
C MET A 6 56.25 -47.10 63.43
N ALA A 7 56.75 -45.87 63.46
CA ALA A 7 56.49 -44.79 62.53
C ALA A 7 56.62 -45.25 61.07
N LEU A 8 55.55 -45.07 60.30
CA LEU A 8 55.61 -44.94 58.85
C LEU A 8 54.99 -43.59 58.49
N GLY A 9 55.87 -42.65 58.15
CA GLY A 9 55.51 -41.29 57.76
C GLY A 9 54.61 -41.33 56.54
N TRP A 10 53.40 -40.82 56.70
CA TRP A 10 52.51 -40.53 55.59
C TRP A 10 53.11 -39.38 54.77
N PRO A 11 53.31 -39.52 53.44
CA PRO A 11 53.65 -38.36 52.63
C PRO A 11 52.47 -37.39 52.67
N ARG A 12 52.74 -36.14 53.08
CA ARG A 12 51.75 -35.06 53.07
C ARG A 12 51.10 -34.99 51.68
N PRO A 13 49.76 -34.89 51.58
CA PRO A 13 49.15 -34.54 50.31
C PRO A 13 49.71 -33.18 49.90
N LEU A 14 50.28 -33.12 48.69
CA LEU A 14 50.63 -31.88 48.03
C LEU A 14 49.42 -30.95 48.11
N GLU A 15 49.56 -29.83 48.84
CA GLU A 15 48.63 -28.72 48.79
C GLU A 15 48.59 -28.26 47.33
N LEU A 16 47.58 -28.73 46.61
CA LEU A 16 47.19 -28.20 45.32
C LEU A 16 46.74 -26.76 45.59
N THR A 17 47.69 -25.83 45.47
CA THR A 17 47.42 -24.41 45.34
C THR A 17 46.26 -24.24 44.37
N LEU A 18 45.14 -23.71 44.85
CA LEU A 18 43.98 -23.34 44.05
C LEU A 18 44.43 -22.31 43.01
N THR A 19 44.84 -22.81 41.84
CA THR A 19 45.05 -21.97 40.67
C THR A 19 43.68 -21.43 40.30
N GLU A 20 43.52 -20.11 40.37
CA GLU A 20 42.40 -19.40 39.76
C GLU A 20 42.12 -20.01 38.37
N PRO A 21 40.87 -20.38 38.05
CA PRO A 21 40.58 -20.97 36.76
C PRO A 21 41.02 -20.00 35.67
N PRO A 22 41.81 -20.44 34.68
CA PRO A 22 42.34 -19.57 33.65
C PRO A 22 41.21 -18.86 32.89
N PRO A 23 41.41 -17.63 32.38
CA PRO A 23 40.34 -16.74 31.89
C PRO A 23 39.50 -17.34 30.75
N TRP A 24 40.03 -18.33 30.03
CA TRP A 24 39.29 -19.07 29.00
C TRP A 24 38.15 -19.94 29.57
N VAL A 25 38.19 -20.33 30.84
CA VAL A 25 37.11 -21.06 31.52
C VAL A 25 35.90 -20.16 31.73
N ALA A 26 36.10 -18.86 31.95
CA ALA A 26 35.01 -17.88 31.99
C ALA A 26 34.35 -17.73 30.60
N SER A 27 35.17 -17.70 29.54
CA SER A 27 34.66 -17.66 28.15
C SER A 27 33.95 -18.95 27.70
N LEU A 28 34.25 -20.10 28.31
CA LEU A 28 33.50 -21.35 28.06
C LEU A 28 32.10 -21.35 28.67
N ARG A 29 31.89 -20.60 29.76
CA ARG A 29 30.58 -20.49 30.41
C ARG A 29 29.59 -19.68 29.56
N ASP A 30 30.09 -18.79 28.71
CA ASP A 30 29.30 -17.92 27.85
C ASP A 30 28.83 -18.58 26.53
N ILE A 31 29.28 -19.81 26.21
CA ILE A 31 28.91 -20.51 24.96
C ILE A 31 27.63 -21.34 25.11
N HIS A 32 27.12 -21.51 26.33
CA HIS A 32 25.79 -22.07 26.55
C HIS A 32 24.80 -20.96 26.83
N PRO A 33 24.11 -20.40 25.80
CA PRO A 33 22.94 -19.59 26.07
C PRO A 33 22.00 -20.44 26.91
N GLY A 34 21.70 -19.97 28.14
CA GLY A 34 20.75 -20.63 29.01
C GLY A 34 19.42 -20.84 28.27
N PRO A 35 18.65 -21.89 28.61
CA PRO A 35 17.40 -22.18 27.93
C PRO A 35 16.54 -20.91 27.91
N SER A 36 16.22 -20.44 26.71
CA SER A 36 15.42 -19.25 26.49
C SER A 36 14.13 -19.38 27.30
N LEU A 37 13.91 -18.49 28.28
CA LEU A 37 12.64 -18.40 29.02
C LEU A 37 11.45 -18.03 28.11
N VAL A 38 11.72 -17.73 26.85
CA VAL A 38 10.72 -17.60 25.80
C VAL A 38 10.17 -18.98 25.50
N ASN A 39 8.95 -19.25 25.97
CA ASN A 39 8.19 -20.43 25.57
C ASN A 39 8.19 -20.54 24.03
N PRO A 40 8.89 -21.52 23.43
CA PRO A 40 9.07 -21.59 21.99
C PRO A 40 7.73 -21.79 21.26
N GLU A 41 6.76 -22.43 21.91
CA GLU A 41 5.39 -22.56 21.41
C GLU A 41 4.65 -21.20 21.37
N LEU A 42 4.85 -20.34 22.36
CA LEU A 42 4.23 -19.01 22.40
C LEU A 42 4.84 -18.10 21.32
N ALA A 43 6.16 -18.18 21.13
CA ALA A 43 6.87 -17.46 20.06
C ALA A 43 6.41 -17.92 18.67
N LEU A 44 6.23 -19.23 18.45
CA LEU A 44 5.74 -19.78 17.19
C LEU A 44 4.29 -19.37 16.91
N ARG A 45 3.42 -19.36 17.92
CA ARG A 45 2.03 -18.92 17.80
C ARG A 45 1.91 -17.43 17.48
N TRP A 46 2.70 -16.59 18.15
CA TRP A 46 2.73 -15.15 17.87
C TRP A 46 3.25 -14.86 16.46
N GLN A 47 4.30 -15.58 16.04
CA GLN A 47 4.81 -15.52 14.66
C GLN A 47 3.74 -15.92 13.64
N GLY A 48 2.95 -16.96 13.94
CA GLY A 48 1.81 -17.37 13.11
C GLY A 48 0.76 -16.27 12.97
N TRP A 49 0.37 -15.62 14.07
CA TRP A 49 -0.57 -14.49 14.05
C TRP A 49 -0.04 -13.30 13.26
N LEU A 50 1.25 -12.97 13.38
CA LEU A 50 1.90 -11.93 12.58
C LEU A 50 1.83 -12.26 11.09
N TRP A 51 2.11 -13.50 10.69
CA TRP A 51 1.98 -13.95 9.30
C TRP A 51 0.54 -13.91 8.82
N CYS A 52 -0.44 -14.31 9.64
CA CYS A 52 -1.86 -14.20 9.31
C CYS A 52 -2.28 -12.73 9.10
N LEU A 53 -1.86 -11.82 9.99
CA LEU A 53 -2.13 -10.38 9.85
C LEU A 53 -1.51 -9.81 8.58
N LEU A 54 -0.26 -10.18 8.26
CA LEU A 54 0.39 -9.80 7.02
C LEU A 54 -0.34 -10.36 5.80
N ALA A 55 -0.75 -11.63 5.83
CA ALA A 55 -1.48 -12.26 4.73
C ALA A 55 -2.86 -11.59 4.51
N ILE A 56 -3.60 -11.29 5.57
CA ILE A 56 -4.87 -10.58 5.49
C ILE A 56 -4.65 -9.16 4.98
N GLY A 57 -3.66 -8.44 5.50
CA GLY A 57 -3.33 -7.08 5.06
C GLY A 57 -2.94 -7.01 3.58
N THR A 58 -2.10 -7.94 3.13
CA THR A 58 -1.70 -8.06 1.71
C THR A 58 -2.88 -8.42 0.83
N LEU A 59 -3.74 -9.36 1.23
CA LEU A 59 -4.95 -9.72 0.49
C LEU A 59 -5.94 -8.54 0.39
N ALA A 60 -6.13 -7.81 1.48
CA ALA A 60 -6.97 -6.62 1.52
C ALA A 60 -6.42 -5.52 0.60
N LEU A 61 -5.10 -5.29 0.61
CA LEU A 61 -4.44 -4.38 -0.31
C LEU A 61 -4.65 -4.81 -1.77
N LEU A 62 -4.41 -6.09 -2.09
CA LEU A 62 -4.62 -6.63 -3.43
C LEU A 62 -6.07 -6.45 -3.90
N GLY A 63 -7.03 -6.77 -3.03
CA GLY A 63 -8.45 -6.60 -3.29
C GLY A 63 -8.81 -5.14 -3.54
N SER A 64 -8.28 -4.21 -2.74
CA SER A 64 -8.52 -2.77 -2.91
C SER A 64 -7.97 -2.26 -4.25
N VAL A 65 -6.77 -2.70 -4.65
CA VAL A 65 -6.14 -2.36 -5.93
C VAL A 65 -6.98 -2.93 -7.09
N LEU A 66 -7.44 -4.18 -6.98
CA LEU A 66 -8.26 -4.82 -8.01
C LEU A 66 -9.60 -4.10 -8.19
N VAL A 67 -10.27 -3.72 -7.09
CA VAL A 67 -11.53 -2.97 -7.14
C VAL A 67 -11.31 -1.58 -7.76
N ARG A 68 -10.26 -0.86 -7.35
CA ARG A 68 -9.91 0.44 -7.95
C ARG A 68 -9.58 0.30 -9.44
N TRP A 69 -8.85 -0.74 -9.82
CA TRP A 69 -8.53 -1.01 -11.21
C TRP A 69 -9.77 -1.32 -12.05
N ARG A 70 -10.70 -2.15 -11.54
CA ARG A 70 -11.99 -2.41 -12.20
C ARG A 70 -12.81 -1.14 -12.39
N ARG A 71 -12.92 -0.30 -11.34
CA ARG A 71 -13.58 1.01 -11.42
C ARG A 71 -12.92 1.92 -12.45
N TYR A 72 -11.59 1.92 -12.52
CA TYR A 72 -10.86 2.69 -13.52
C TYR A 72 -11.06 2.17 -14.95
N ARG A 73 -11.15 0.85 -15.13
CA ARG A 73 -11.50 0.27 -16.43
C ARG A 73 -12.91 0.64 -16.85
N GLN A 74 -13.88 0.56 -15.93
CA GLN A 74 -15.26 1.01 -16.18
C GLN A 74 -15.30 2.50 -16.51
N TRP A 75 -14.55 3.33 -15.78
CA TRP A 75 -14.39 4.75 -16.07
C TRP A 75 -13.87 4.99 -17.49
N CYS A 76 -12.92 4.18 -17.96
CA CYS A 76 -12.34 4.32 -19.29
C CYS A 76 -13.21 3.73 -20.43
N GLN A 77 -14.27 2.99 -20.15
CA GLN A 77 -15.12 2.38 -21.19
C GLN A 77 -15.72 3.39 -22.19
N PRO A 78 -16.20 4.59 -21.79
CA PRO A 78 -16.73 5.58 -22.72
C PRO A 78 -15.73 6.04 -23.80
N LEU A 79 -14.42 5.90 -23.56
CA LEU A 79 -13.38 6.24 -24.53
C LEU A 79 -13.28 5.24 -25.70
N ALA A 80 -13.86 4.05 -25.56
CA ALA A 80 -13.90 3.05 -26.62
C ALA A 80 -15.01 3.31 -27.65
N CYS A 81 -15.90 4.29 -27.38
CA CYS A 81 -16.97 4.66 -28.29
C CYS A 81 -16.41 5.29 -29.58
N PRO A 82 -17.18 5.23 -30.70
CA PRO A 82 -16.83 5.91 -31.94
C PRO A 82 -16.60 7.42 -31.71
N PRO A 83 -15.73 8.07 -32.50
CA PRO A 83 -15.41 9.49 -32.33
C PRO A 83 -16.65 10.40 -32.42
N ALA A 84 -17.66 10.00 -33.20
CA ALA A 84 -18.93 10.70 -33.33
C ALA A 84 -19.74 10.76 -32.02
N LEU A 85 -19.59 9.78 -31.13
CA LEU A 85 -20.31 9.69 -29.86
C LEU A 85 -19.42 10.00 -28.65
N LEU A 86 -18.13 10.26 -28.88
CA LEU A 86 -17.15 10.42 -27.82
C LEU A 86 -17.51 11.58 -26.88
N VAL A 87 -17.91 12.74 -27.41
CA VAL A 87 -18.21 13.90 -26.57
C VAL A 87 -19.52 13.69 -25.80
N SER A 88 -20.54 13.10 -26.41
CA SER A 88 -21.83 12.84 -25.74
C SER A 88 -21.71 11.76 -24.66
N THR A 89 -20.95 10.68 -24.90
CA THR A 89 -20.71 9.63 -23.90
C THR A 89 -19.82 10.13 -22.76
N LEU A 90 -18.81 10.95 -23.06
CA LEU A 90 -17.99 11.59 -22.03
C LEU A 90 -18.81 12.58 -21.21
N HIS A 91 -19.63 13.40 -21.85
CA HIS A 91 -20.47 14.37 -21.16
C HIS A 91 -21.45 13.68 -20.20
N SER A 92 -22.13 12.62 -20.64
CA SER A 92 -23.06 11.88 -19.77
C SER A 92 -22.35 11.20 -18.61
N ALA A 93 -21.19 10.56 -18.86
CA ALA A 93 -20.37 9.94 -17.83
C ALA A 93 -19.86 10.97 -16.81
N LEU A 94 -19.33 12.11 -17.28
CA LEU A 94 -18.88 13.22 -16.42
C LEU A 94 -20.04 13.82 -15.63
N ARG A 95 -21.22 13.99 -16.25
CA ARG A 95 -22.39 14.54 -15.57
C ARG A 95 -22.88 13.60 -14.47
N HIS A 96 -22.97 12.32 -14.76
CA HIS A 96 -23.36 11.32 -13.77
C HIS A 96 -22.36 11.25 -12.61
N ALA A 97 -21.06 11.20 -12.92
CA ALA A 97 -20.00 11.18 -11.91
C ALA A 97 -19.98 12.46 -11.06
N ALA A 98 -20.17 13.62 -11.69
CA ALA A 98 -20.22 14.90 -11.00
C ALA A 98 -21.43 14.97 -10.06
N LEU A 99 -22.61 14.50 -10.48
CA LEU A 99 -23.80 14.51 -9.63
C LEU A 99 -23.68 13.57 -8.42
N VAL A 100 -23.03 12.42 -8.58
CA VAL A 100 -22.82 11.46 -7.50
C VAL A 100 -21.87 12.01 -6.43
N ARG A 101 -20.86 12.79 -6.84
CA ARG A 101 -19.81 13.27 -5.94
C ARG A 101 -19.98 14.71 -5.46
N TRP A 102 -20.56 15.57 -6.31
CA TRP A 102 -20.79 16.99 -6.06
C TRP A 102 -22.21 17.39 -6.46
N PRO A 103 -23.18 17.34 -5.54
CA PRO A 103 -24.56 17.74 -5.85
C PRO A 103 -24.67 19.20 -6.29
N GLN A 104 -23.71 20.07 -5.93
CA GLN A 104 -23.64 21.46 -6.37
C GLN A 104 -23.44 21.59 -7.90
N ALA A 105 -22.86 20.59 -8.57
CA ALA A 105 -22.68 20.61 -10.02
C ALA A 105 -24.01 20.62 -10.79
N ARG A 106 -25.13 20.29 -10.13
CA ARG A 106 -26.46 20.17 -10.73
C ARG A 106 -26.98 21.50 -11.29
N THR A 107 -26.62 22.64 -10.68
CA THR A 107 -27.00 23.99 -11.16
C THR A 107 -26.06 24.52 -12.23
N LEU A 108 -24.84 23.97 -12.35
CA LEU A 108 -23.85 24.39 -13.33
C LEU A 108 -24.12 23.75 -14.69
N GLN A 109 -24.04 24.55 -15.76
CA GLN A 109 -24.17 24.12 -17.16
C GLN A 109 -23.11 24.81 -18.01
N GLY A 110 -22.77 24.23 -19.18
CA GLY A 110 -21.85 24.84 -20.15
C GLY A 110 -20.44 25.11 -19.61
N ALA A 111 -19.90 26.29 -19.95
CA ALA A 111 -18.55 26.70 -19.55
C ALA A 111 -18.31 26.72 -18.02
N PRO A 112 -19.23 27.26 -17.17
CA PRO A 112 -19.10 27.17 -15.72
C PRO A 112 -18.97 25.74 -15.18
N TRP A 113 -19.64 24.78 -15.81
CA TRP A 113 -19.55 23.38 -15.41
C TRP A 113 -18.18 22.78 -15.76
N LEU A 114 -17.62 23.09 -16.93
CA LEU A 114 -16.29 22.63 -17.33
C LEU A 114 -15.21 23.23 -16.43
N HIS A 115 -15.30 24.52 -16.10
CA HIS A 115 -14.38 25.16 -15.17
C HIS A 115 -14.46 24.55 -13.75
N PHE A 116 -15.67 24.21 -13.29
CA PHE A 116 -15.84 23.49 -12.03
C PHE A 116 -15.17 22.11 -12.06
N LEU A 117 -15.29 21.36 -13.17
CA LEU A 117 -14.58 20.09 -13.32
C LEU A 117 -13.06 20.26 -13.28
N ASP A 118 -12.54 21.36 -13.82
CA ASP A 118 -11.10 21.66 -13.74
C ASP A 118 -10.64 21.95 -12.32
N GLN A 119 -11.45 22.64 -11.50
CA GLN A 119 -11.13 22.85 -10.10
C GLN A 119 -11.09 21.54 -9.30
N GLN A 120 -12.03 20.63 -9.55
CA GLN A 120 -12.09 19.35 -8.83
C GLN A 120 -11.06 18.34 -9.34
N GLY A 121 -10.75 18.39 -10.63
CA GLY A 121 -9.96 17.39 -11.33
C GLY A 121 -8.55 17.81 -11.69
N GLY A 122 -8.22 19.10 -11.63
CA GLY A 122 -7.05 19.75 -12.25
C GLY A 122 -6.82 19.31 -13.69
N GLY A 123 -7.91 19.18 -14.45
CA GLY A 123 -7.87 19.08 -15.90
C GLY A 123 -7.81 20.46 -16.54
N ASN A 124 -7.87 20.47 -17.88
CA ASN A 124 -8.17 21.67 -18.66
C ASN A 124 -9.29 21.34 -19.64
N PHE A 125 -10.51 21.22 -19.12
CA PHE A 125 -11.75 21.07 -19.87
C PHE A 125 -12.31 22.42 -20.31
N ALA A 126 -11.99 23.50 -19.59
CA ALA A 126 -12.38 24.86 -19.92
C ALA A 126 -11.87 25.31 -21.29
N GLN A 127 -10.71 24.82 -21.75
CA GLN A 127 -10.19 25.11 -23.10
C GLN A 127 -11.12 24.67 -24.24
N PHE A 128 -12.04 23.73 -23.97
CA PHE A 128 -12.99 23.24 -24.96
C PHE A 128 -14.37 23.89 -24.83
N SER A 129 -14.53 24.86 -23.94
CA SER A 129 -15.86 25.37 -23.58
C SER A 129 -16.61 26.01 -24.74
N ASP A 130 -15.91 26.67 -25.66
CA ASP A 130 -16.48 27.32 -26.84
C ASP A 130 -17.00 26.31 -27.86
N GLU A 131 -16.27 25.23 -28.10
CA GLU A 131 -16.67 24.17 -29.03
C GLU A 131 -17.53 23.08 -28.40
N TRP A 132 -17.58 22.99 -27.06
CA TRP A 132 -18.25 21.92 -26.32
C TRP A 132 -19.71 21.74 -26.73
N LEU A 133 -20.47 22.84 -26.75
CA LEU A 133 -21.88 22.83 -27.13
C LEU A 133 -22.07 22.50 -28.61
N ARG A 134 -21.13 22.91 -29.46
CA ARG A 134 -21.16 22.61 -30.90
C ARG A 134 -20.90 21.12 -31.16
N TRP A 135 -20.06 20.48 -30.36
CA TRP A 135 -19.86 19.03 -30.45
C TRP A 135 -21.03 18.24 -29.87
N LEU A 136 -21.65 18.75 -28.80
CA LEU A 136 -22.74 18.05 -28.13
C LEU A 136 -24.05 18.10 -28.92
N TYR A 137 -24.37 19.26 -29.50
CA TYR A 137 -25.66 19.52 -30.16
C TYR A 137 -25.53 19.79 -31.66
N GLY A 138 -24.38 20.28 -32.12
CA GLY A 138 -24.18 20.78 -33.49
C GLY A 138 -23.72 19.73 -34.50
N GLN A 139 -23.76 18.43 -34.18
CA GLN A 139 -23.27 17.32 -35.02
C GLN A 139 -21.79 17.45 -35.47
N GLN A 140 -21.05 18.43 -34.95
CA GLN A 140 -19.63 18.62 -35.25
C GLN A 140 -18.80 17.61 -34.47
N GLN A 141 -17.90 16.91 -35.17
CA GLN A 141 -16.97 15.99 -34.52
C GLN A 141 -15.72 16.74 -34.06
N PRO A 142 -15.19 16.44 -32.86
CA PRO A 142 -13.93 17.02 -32.43
C PRO A 142 -12.80 16.57 -33.38
N PRO A 143 -11.90 17.49 -33.79
CA PRO A 143 -10.68 17.13 -34.49
C PRO A 143 -9.91 16.04 -33.74
N PRO A 144 -9.18 15.15 -34.44
CA PRO A 144 -8.50 14.01 -33.80
C PRO A 144 -7.47 14.43 -32.75
N ALA A 145 -6.85 15.61 -32.89
CA ALA A 145 -5.95 16.17 -31.89
C ALA A 145 -6.70 16.52 -30.59
N GLN A 146 -7.79 17.28 -30.69
CA GLN A 146 -8.60 17.70 -29.54
C GLN A 146 -9.32 16.51 -28.88
N ALA A 147 -9.77 15.52 -29.67
CA ALA A 147 -10.33 14.28 -29.13
C ALA A 147 -9.31 13.49 -28.28
N ARG A 148 -8.04 13.45 -28.70
CA ARG A 148 -6.95 12.83 -27.92
C ARG A 148 -6.67 13.59 -26.64
N GLU A 149 -6.60 14.92 -26.71
CA GLU A 149 -6.41 15.76 -25.52
C GLU A 149 -7.57 15.59 -24.53
N LEU A 150 -8.82 15.61 -25.01
CA LEU A 150 -10.00 15.40 -24.17
C LEU A 150 -9.96 14.01 -23.50
N ALA A 151 -9.60 12.97 -24.26
CA ALA A 151 -9.42 11.63 -23.72
C ALA A 151 -8.31 11.58 -22.64
N GLN A 152 -7.21 12.32 -22.82
CA GLN A 152 -6.15 12.43 -21.82
C GLN A 152 -6.62 13.14 -20.55
N GLN A 153 -7.32 14.27 -20.68
CA GLN A 153 -7.89 15.00 -19.53
C GLN A 153 -8.89 14.11 -18.76
N TYR A 154 -9.75 13.39 -19.48
CA TYR A 154 -10.69 12.44 -18.88
C TYR A 154 -9.99 11.28 -18.14
N ARG A 155 -8.91 10.72 -18.70
CA ARG A 155 -8.08 9.71 -18.02
C ARG A 155 -7.38 10.27 -16.77
N ARG A 156 -6.90 11.52 -16.82
CA ARG A 156 -6.27 12.19 -15.66
C ARG A 156 -7.29 12.39 -14.54
N LEU A 157 -8.48 12.89 -14.87
CA LEU A 157 -9.58 13.04 -13.94
C LEU A 157 -9.96 11.69 -13.31
N GLY A 158 -10.19 10.65 -14.11
CA GLY A 158 -10.50 9.31 -13.61
C GLY A 158 -9.42 8.74 -12.68
N ARG A 159 -8.14 8.97 -13.01
CA ARG A 159 -7.03 8.58 -12.14
C ARG A 159 -7.11 9.28 -10.78
N ARG A 160 -7.32 10.60 -10.75
CA ARG A 160 -7.47 11.35 -9.50
C ARG A 160 -8.72 10.95 -8.73
N LEU A 161 -9.84 10.69 -9.39
CA LEU A 161 -11.10 10.35 -8.72
C LEU A 161 -11.14 8.94 -8.11
N ILE A 162 -10.32 8.02 -8.61
CA ILE A 162 -10.30 6.61 -8.21
C ILE A 162 -9.08 6.28 -7.35
N TRP A 163 -7.94 6.90 -7.64
CA TRP A 163 -6.67 6.69 -6.94
C TRP A 163 -6.24 7.86 -6.08
N GLY A 164 -6.78 9.07 -6.33
CA GLY A 164 -6.56 10.22 -5.47
C GLY A 164 -7.35 10.08 -4.17
N TRP A 165 -6.78 10.69 -3.13
CA TRP A 165 -7.27 10.66 -1.75
C TRP A 165 -8.74 11.10 -1.67
N PRO A 166 -9.58 10.49 -0.81
CA PRO A 166 -10.91 11.00 -0.55
C PRO A 166 -10.78 12.40 0.07
N TRP A 167 -11.37 13.40 -0.59
CA TRP A 167 -11.72 14.67 0.03
C TRP A 167 -13.10 14.51 0.67
#